data_AF-A0A2E4E0N8-F1
#
_entry.id   AF-A0A2E4E0N8-F1
#
_cell.length_a   1.000
_cell.length_b   1.000
_cell.length_c   1.000
_cell.angle_alpha   90.00
_cell.angle_beta   90.00
_cell.angle_gamma   90.00
#
_symmetry.space_group_name_H-M   'P 1'
#
loop_
_entity.id
_entity.type
_entity.pdbx_description
1 polymer ?
#
loop_
_entity_poly.entity_id
_entity_poly.type
_entity_poly.pdbx_seq_one_letter_code
_entity_poly.pdbx_strand_id
1 'polypeptide(L)'
;MGLKKISLILFIFFFKISNAFGDQLVKTKEGDFYILKKDGTFEKLPKPKEGFTYKIKKKKVSNQVKKSLFKRVEKKGRKKNTHSIK
;
A
#
# COMPACT_ATOMS: atom_id res chain seq x y z
N MET A 1 23.31 28.35 -4.10
CA MET A 1 22.25 27.75 -3.27
C MET A 1 22.81 27.59 -1.86
N GLY A 2 22.40 28.40 -0.89
CA GLY A 2 23.10 28.50 0.40
C GLY A 2 23.06 27.20 1.23
N LEU A 3 24.07 26.97 2.09
CA LEU A 3 24.20 25.79 2.95
C LEU A 3 22.90 25.42 3.69
N LYS A 4 22.12 26.43 4.12
CA LYS A 4 20.82 26.24 4.79
C LYS A 4 19.79 25.49 3.91
N LYS A 5 19.77 25.77 2.60
CA LYS A 5 18.88 25.08 1.65
C LYS A 5 19.31 23.63 1.44
N ILE A 6 20.63 23.38 1.40
CA ILE A 6 21.20 22.03 1.25
C ILE A 6 20.89 21.17 2.50
N SER A 7 21.06 21.75 3.69
CA SER A 7 20.71 21.09 4.96
C SER A 7 19.22 20.73 5.03
N LEU A 8 18.33 21.64 4.62
CA LEU A 8 16.89 21.37 4.59
C LEU A 8 16.52 20.21 3.64
N ILE A 9 17.16 20.14 2.47
CA ILE A 9 16.94 19.07 1.49
C ILE A 9 17.41 17.72 2.04
N LEU A 10 18.59 17.68 2.67
CA LEU A 10 19.11 16.50 3.34
C LEU A 10 18.15 16.03 4.44
N PHE A 11 17.67 16.93 5.29
CA PHE A 11 16.72 16.60 6.36
C PHE A 11 15.43 15.97 5.82
N ILE A 12 14.85 16.56 4.77
CA ILE A 12 13.64 16.01 4.12
C ILE A 12 13.92 14.62 3.54
N PHE A 13 15.08 14.41 2.92
CA PHE A 13 15.47 13.13 2.34
C PHE A 13 15.60 12.03 3.42
N PHE A 14 16.33 12.30 4.51
CA PHE A 14 16.46 11.35 5.62
C PHE A 14 15.13 11.06 6.30
N PHE A 15 14.28 12.06 6.49
CA PHE A 15 12.95 11.89 7.09
C PHE A 15 12.02 11.03 6.21
N LYS A 16 12.13 11.12 4.88
CA LYS A 16 11.37 10.26 3.97
C LYS A 16 11.86 8.80 4.00
N ILE A 17 13.18 8.61 4.10
CA ILE A 17 13.78 7.27 4.16
C ILE A 17 13.43 6.55 5.46
N SER A 18 13.49 7.22 6.62
CA SER A 18 13.15 6.60 7.90
C SER A 18 11.72 6.06 7.93
N ASN A 19 10.78 6.74 7.29
CA ASN A 19 9.38 6.33 7.19
C ASN A 19 9.12 5.20 6.16
N ALA A 20 10.09 4.93 5.26
CA ALA A 20 9.93 3.94 4.20
C ALA A 20 10.12 2.49 4.68
N PHE A 21 10.80 2.28 5.80
CA PHE A 21 10.96 0.94 6.38
C PHE A 21 9.63 0.46 6.97
N GLY A 22 9.22 -0.75 6.61
CA GLY A 22 8.06 -1.45 7.16
C GLY A 22 8.46 -2.41 8.27
N ASP A 23 7.48 -2.97 8.99
CA ASP A 23 7.74 -4.06 9.91
C ASP A 23 8.41 -5.23 9.16
N GLN A 24 9.42 -5.84 9.76
CA GLN A 24 10.20 -6.94 9.20
C GLN A 24 10.02 -8.21 10.02
N LEU A 25 10.01 -9.35 9.34
CA LEU A 25 9.88 -10.67 9.96
C LEU A 25 11.26 -11.31 9.86
N VAL A 26 11.86 -11.57 11.02
CA VAL A 26 13.20 -12.13 11.14
C VAL A 26 13.08 -13.56 11.65
N LYS A 27 13.80 -14.48 11.02
CA LYS A 27 13.94 -15.86 11.47
C LYS A 27 15.37 -16.06 11.98
N THR A 28 15.53 -16.55 13.20
CA THR A 28 16.84 -16.91 13.73
C THR A 28 17.28 -18.28 13.24
N LYS A 29 18.58 -18.57 13.36
CA LYS A 29 19.13 -19.90 13.02
C LYS A 29 18.51 -21.01 13.87
N GLU A 30 18.09 -20.69 15.08
CA GLU A 30 17.42 -21.57 16.05
C GLU A 30 15.95 -21.85 15.69
N GLY A 31 15.40 -21.18 14.67
CA GLY A 31 14.03 -21.37 14.22
C GLY A 31 13.00 -20.52 14.96
N ASP A 32 13.44 -19.56 15.78
CA ASP A 32 12.55 -18.57 16.39
C ASP A 32 12.20 -17.44 15.40
N PHE A 33 11.02 -16.88 15.56
CA PHE A 33 10.49 -15.81 14.71
C PHE A 33 10.34 -14.53 15.52
N TYR A 34 10.71 -13.40 14.91
CA TYR A 34 10.61 -12.08 15.53
C TYR A 34 9.98 -11.09 14.55
N ILE A 35 9.18 -10.16 15.07
CA ILE A 35 8.74 -8.97 14.33
C ILE A 35 9.59 -7.80 14.79
N LEU A 36 10.34 -7.21 13.85
CA LEU A 36 11.01 -5.93 14.03
C LEU A 36 10.05 -4.83 13.57
N LYS A 37 9.58 -4.01 14.50
CA LYS A 37 8.69 -2.87 14.22
C LYS A 37 9.49 -1.71 13.64
N LYS A 38 8.82 -0.81 12.91
CA LYS A 38 9.43 0.44 12.41
C LYS A 38 10.10 1.27 13.51
N ASP A 39 9.57 1.19 14.71
CA ASP A 39 9.96 1.92 15.91
C ASP A 39 11.31 1.43 16.49
N GLY A 40 11.88 0.36 15.90
CA GLY A 40 13.11 -0.29 16.37
C GLY A 40 12.90 -1.34 17.45
N THR A 41 11.70 -1.43 18.03
CA THR A 41 11.35 -2.49 18.99
C THR A 41 11.19 -3.84 18.28
N PHE A 42 11.53 -4.92 18.98
CA PHE A 42 11.35 -6.29 18.51
C PHE A 42 10.40 -7.07 19.41
N GLU A 43 9.60 -7.95 18.82
CA GLU A 43 8.66 -8.81 19.53
C GLU A 43 8.84 -10.26 19.08
N LYS A 44 9.00 -11.18 20.04
CA LYS A 44 9.13 -12.60 19.75
C LYS A 44 7.76 -13.19 19.40
N LEU A 45 7.68 -13.86 18.26
CA LEU A 45 6.49 -14.59 17.85
C LEU A 45 6.51 -16.02 18.41
N PRO A 46 5.33 -16.58 18.71
CA PRO A 46 5.22 -17.99 19.03
C PRO A 46 5.64 -18.84 17.82
N LYS A 47 6.01 -20.10 18.08
CA LYS A 47 6.34 -21.03 17.00
C LYS A 47 5.08 -21.29 16.15
N PRO A 48 5.18 -21.24 14.81
CA PRO A 48 4.06 -21.57 13.95
C PRO A 48 3.75 -23.07 14.07
N LYS A 49 2.47 -23.43 13.87
CA LYS A 49 2.05 -24.83 13.78
C LYS A 49 2.72 -25.52 12.60
N GLU A 50 2.83 -26.84 12.67
CA GLU A 50 3.40 -27.65 11.59
C GLU A 50 2.67 -27.38 10.26
N GLY A 51 3.44 -27.11 9.20
CA GLY A 51 2.92 -26.74 7.88
C GLY A 51 2.51 -25.27 7.71
N PHE A 52 2.55 -24.44 8.76
CA PHE A 52 2.22 -23.02 8.68
C PHE A 52 3.46 -22.12 8.73
N THR A 53 3.39 -20.98 8.04
CA THR A 53 4.48 -19.98 8.02
C THR A 53 3.94 -18.57 8.22
N TYR A 54 4.75 -17.71 8.84
CA TYR A 54 4.44 -16.29 8.95
C TYR A 54 4.75 -15.57 7.64
N LYS A 55 3.86 -14.65 7.24
CA LYS A 55 4.04 -13.81 6.05
C LYS A 55 3.60 -12.39 6.33
N ILE A 56 4.51 -11.43 6.17
CA ILE A 56 4.16 -10.01 6.22
C ILE A 56 3.34 -9.67 4.99
N LYS A 57 2.08 -9.28 5.19
CA LYS A 57 1.24 -8.74 4.13
C LYS A 57 1.51 -7.24 4.00
N LYS A 58 2.03 -6.82 2.84
CA LYS A 58 2.07 -5.40 2.48
C LYS A 58 0.63 -4.88 2.43
N LYS A 59 0.32 -3.84 3.22
CA LYS A 59 -0.97 -3.17 3.15
C LYS A 59 -1.10 -2.56 1.75
N LYS A 60 -1.99 -3.11 0.92
CA LYS A 60 -2.38 -2.46 -0.33
C LYS A 60 -3.22 -1.25 0.08
N VAL A 61 -2.64 -0.06 0.01
CA VAL A 61 -3.43 1.17 0.03
C VAL A 61 -4.16 1.18 -1.31
N SER A 62 -5.35 0.57 -1.34
CA SER A 62 -6.28 0.83 -2.43
C SER A 62 -6.54 2.33 -2.34
N ASN A 63 -5.96 3.09 -3.27
CA ASN A 63 -6.53 4.39 -3.63
C ASN A 63 -7.92 4.05 -4.13
N GLN A 64 -8.90 3.98 -3.22
CA GLN A 64 -10.28 3.90 -3.61
C GLN A 64 -10.50 5.20 -4.37
N VAL A 65 -10.50 5.09 -5.70
CA VAL A 65 -10.98 6.14 -6.60
C VAL A 65 -12.32 6.50 -6.02
N LYS A 66 -12.42 7.71 -5.43
CA LYS A 66 -13.64 8.19 -4.79
C LYS A 66 -14.75 7.95 -5.81
N LYS A 67 -15.62 6.97 -5.55
CA LYS A 67 -16.74 6.69 -6.45
C LYS A 67 -17.55 7.97 -6.46
N SER A 68 -17.55 8.68 -7.59
CA SER A 68 -18.39 9.85 -7.80
C SER A 68 -19.80 9.48 -7.35
N LEU A 69 -20.37 10.26 -6.41
CA LEU A 69 -21.75 10.07 -5.94
C LEU A 69 -22.75 10.23 -7.09
N PHE A 70 -22.34 10.88 -8.17
CA PHE A 70 -23.14 11.12 -9.34
C PHE A 70 -22.83 10.08 -10.42
N LYS A 71 -23.84 9.27 -10.76
CA LYS A 71 -23.81 8.41 -11.94
C LYS A 71 -23.95 9.29 -13.18
N ARG A 72 -23.04 9.14 -14.13
CA ARG A 72 -23.16 9.77 -15.45
C ARG A 72 -24.36 9.15 -16.16
N VAL A 73 -25.36 9.96 -16.51
CA VAL A 73 -26.54 9.48 -17.25
C VAL A 73 -26.14 9.19 -18.69
N GLU A 74 -26.29 7.94 -19.12
CA GLU A 74 -26.11 7.54 -20.51
C GLU A 74 -27.32 7.99 -21.35
N LYS A 75 -27.09 8.90 -22.30
CA LYS A 75 -28.14 9.32 -23.25
C LYS A 75 -28.35 8.23 -24.28
N LYS A 76 -29.52 7.57 -24.28
CA LYS A 76 -29.91 6.66 -25.36
C LYS A 76 -30.26 7.47 -26.61
N GLY A 77 -29.52 7.26 -27.71
CA GLY A 77 -29.83 7.84 -29.01
C GLY A 77 -31.14 7.27 -29.57
N ARG A 78 -31.93 8.10 -30.25
CA ARG A 78 -33.19 7.68 -30.91
C ARG A 78 -32.85 6.77 -32.09
N LYS A 79 -33.23 5.49 -32.05
CA LYS A 79 -33.17 4.62 -33.22
C LYS A 79 -34.23 5.07 -34.23
N LYS A 80 -33.82 5.31 -35.48
CA LYS A 80 -34.76 5.51 -36.60
C LYS A 80 -35.25 4.14 -37.02
N ASN A 81 -36.57 3.93 -36.95
CA ASN A 81 -37.20 2.72 -37.44
C ASN A 81 -37.44 2.89 -38.94
N THR A 82 -36.71 2.17 -39.78
CA THR A 82 -36.99 2.11 -41.22
C THR A 82 -38.07 1.04 -41.43
N HIS A 83 -39.35 1.42 -41.30
CA HIS A 83 -40.42 0.58 -41.86
C HIS A 83 -40.51 0.91 -43.35
N SER A 84 -40.00 0.02 -44.19
CA SER A 84 -40.25 0.03 -45.63
C SER A 84 -41.73 -0.26 -45.87
N ILE A 85 -42.43 0.69 -46.47
CA ILE A 85 -43.82 0.52 -46.93
C ILE A 85 -43.76 -0.38 -48.19
N LYS A 86 -44.59 -1.43 -48.20
CA LYS A 86 -44.75 -2.37 -49.32
C LYS A 86 -45.38 -1.71 -50.54
#